data_AF-A0A2U0S4K9-F1
#
_entry.id   AF-A0A2U0S4K9-F1
#
_cell.length_a   1.000
_cell.length_b   1.000
_cell.length_c   1.000
_cell.angle_alpha   90.00
_cell.angle_beta   90.00
_cell.angle_gamma   90.00
#
_symmetry.space_group_name_H-M   'P 1'
#
loop_
_entity.id
_entity.type
_entity.pdbx_description
1 polymer ?
#
loop_
_entity_poly.entity_id
_entity_poly.type
_entity_poly.pdbx_seq_one_letter_code
_entity_poly.pdbx_strand_id
1 'polypeptide(L)'
;MNTCEEPETSRRNIFALGFVSFFTDMSSEMVFSLLPAFLLGLPGSSTAMLGFIEGFAEALSYALRAVSGIFSDKFRKRKPFVLAGYALSNAVKPFFAVARVPFDVFVIRVSDRVGKAIRTSPRDALVCESVSEKRRGAAFGLHRTMDQAGAIVGPVIASAVMVMLSFTIRDVFYLSLIPGGIALLIILFFVKERTAQSSGDFQFLEGVKSVLKGNFAKLLIIVGLFSLGAFNFSFVLLNAQEAGIADSFIPLVYAAVNVAHTAVAIPAGVLSDKVGKEKVMVFGYAVFLVTALLFMFPTTGYLAVVIALLYGAYLGIVETVQRALIPSFVSQKLRGTAYGLYYLAVGSAFFVSNAAVGLLWGSFGSAFASVYSVALSTIAILAMVLFVRSKKLQ
;
A
#
# COMPACT_ATOMS: atom_id res chain seq x y z
N MET A 1 -31.07 -27.63 -13.86
CA MET A 1 -30.49 -26.48 -13.15
C MET A 1 -29.91 -27.00 -11.84
N ASN A 2 -28.64 -27.39 -11.82
CA ASN A 2 -27.98 -27.78 -10.56
C ASN A 2 -27.33 -26.53 -9.98
N THR A 3 -27.85 -26.08 -8.84
CA THR A 3 -27.16 -25.13 -7.97
C THR A 3 -25.85 -25.77 -7.55
N CYS A 4 -24.72 -25.33 -8.11
CA CYS A 4 -23.40 -25.68 -7.60
C CYS A 4 -23.28 -25.08 -6.19
N GLU A 5 -23.74 -25.81 -5.18
CA GLU A 5 -23.41 -25.53 -3.79
C GLU A 5 -21.89 -25.64 -3.66
N GLU A 6 -21.26 -24.51 -3.36
CA GLU A 6 -19.82 -24.49 -3.09
C GLU A 6 -19.56 -25.35 -1.84
N PRO A 7 -18.49 -26.16 -1.85
CA PRO A 7 -18.16 -26.95 -0.68
C PRO A 7 -17.94 -26.01 0.51
N GLU A 8 -18.49 -26.33 1.68
CA GLU A 8 -18.44 -25.52 2.91
C GLU A 8 -17.03 -24.97 3.23
N THR A 9 -15.99 -25.75 2.90
CA THR A 9 -14.58 -25.39 3.05
C THR A 9 -14.13 -24.19 2.19
N SER A 10 -14.76 -23.94 1.05
CA SER A 10 -14.50 -22.78 0.17
C SER A 10 -14.95 -21.49 0.83
N ARG A 11 -16.21 -21.43 1.30
CA ARG A 11 -16.75 -20.25 2.01
C ARG A 11 -15.95 -19.95 3.27
N ARG A 12 -15.61 -21.00 4.03
CA ARG A 12 -14.81 -20.89 5.24
C ARG A 12 -13.46 -20.22 5.01
N ASN A 13 -12.76 -20.59 3.93
CA ASN A 13 -11.47 -19.97 3.57
C ASN A 13 -11.61 -18.48 3.23
N ILE A 14 -12.65 -18.08 2.51
CA ILE A 14 -12.86 -16.67 2.12
C ILE A 14 -13.04 -15.81 3.38
N PHE A 15 -13.93 -16.22 4.29
CA PHE A 15 -14.15 -15.49 5.54
C PHE A 15 -12.91 -15.51 6.43
N ALA A 16 -12.26 -16.68 6.59
CA ALA A 16 -11.04 -16.79 7.38
C ALA A 16 -9.94 -15.86 6.85
N LEU A 17 -9.68 -15.87 5.54
CA LEU A 17 -8.69 -14.98 4.91
C LEU A 17 -9.09 -13.50 5.01
N GLY A 18 -10.38 -13.18 4.94
CA GLY A 18 -10.90 -11.84 5.17
C GLY A 18 -10.59 -11.34 6.59
N PHE A 19 -10.93 -12.12 7.62
CA PHE A 19 -10.61 -11.78 9.01
C PHE A 19 -9.11 -11.71 9.27
N VAL A 20 -8.32 -12.59 8.65
CA VAL A 20 -6.85 -12.52 8.69
C VAL A 20 -6.35 -11.18 8.18
N SER A 21 -6.91 -10.65 7.09
CA SER A 21 -6.56 -9.30 6.62
C SER A 21 -6.97 -8.26 7.63
N PHE A 22 -8.24 -8.24 8.05
CA PHE A 22 -8.76 -7.28 9.01
C PHE A 22 -7.86 -7.14 10.24
N PHE A 23 -7.51 -8.25 10.87
CA PHE A 23 -6.65 -8.25 12.06
C PHE A 23 -5.19 -7.92 11.75
N THR A 24 -4.66 -8.33 10.59
CA THR A 24 -3.28 -7.96 10.23
C THR A 24 -3.15 -6.48 9.88
N ASP A 25 -4.11 -5.92 9.17
CA ASP A 25 -4.12 -4.52 8.79
C ASP A 25 -4.42 -3.65 10.01
N MET A 26 -5.30 -4.08 10.92
CA MET A 26 -5.43 -3.48 12.25
C MET A 26 -4.09 -3.42 13.00
N SER A 27 -3.38 -4.56 13.13
CA SER A 27 -2.04 -4.63 13.74
C SER A 27 -1.04 -3.68 13.07
N SER A 28 -1.03 -3.67 11.74
CA SER A 28 -0.06 -2.90 10.95
C SER A 28 -0.30 -1.41 11.05
N GLU A 29 -1.56 -0.98 10.89
CA GLU A 29 -1.90 0.44 10.85
C GLU A 29 -1.92 1.08 12.25
N MET A 30 -2.12 0.31 13.33
CA MET A 30 -1.79 0.77 14.69
C MET A 30 -0.34 1.25 14.77
N VAL A 31 0.60 0.47 14.22
CA VAL A 31 2.04 0.76 14.29
C VAL A 31 2.41 1.89 13.34
N PHE A 32 2.02 1.80 12.06
CA PHE A 32 2.50 2.75 11.04
C PHE A 32 1.94 4.15 11.22
N SER A 33 0.78 4.28 11.86
CA SER A 33 0.22 5.58 12.21
C SER A 33 1.06 6.36 13.23
N LEU A 34 1.85 5.67 14.05
CA LEU A 34 2.73 6.28 15.07
C LEU A 34 4.21 6.22 14.69
N LEU A 35 4.56 5.47 13.65
CA LEU A 35 5.95 5.22 13.26
C LEU A 35 6.75 6.50 12.92
N PRO A 36 6.20 7.50 12.20
CA PRO A 36 6.93 8.74 11.91
C PRO A 36 7.28 9.52 13.17
N ALA A 37 6.29 9.72 14.05
CA ALA A 37 6.46 10.41 15.33
C ALA A 37 7.49 9.69 16.22
N PHE A 38 7.38 8.36 16.30
CA PHE A 38 8.32 7.55 17.07
C PHE A 38 9.75 7.64 16.54
N LEU A 39 9.94 7.47 15.22
CA LEU A 39 11.25 7.50 14.58
C LEU A 39 11.93 8.86 14.81
N LEU A 40 11.21 9.96 14.62
CA LEU A 40 11.74 11.32 14.76
C LEU A 40 11.99 11.71 16.22
N GLY A 41 11.36 11.01 17.18
CA GLY A 41 11.69 11.12 18.59
C GLY A 41 12.97 10.39 19.01
N LEU A 42 13.57 9.55 18.15
CA LEU A 42 14.80 8.84 18.48
C LEU A 42 16.04 9.74 18.30
N PRO A 43 17.09 9.58 19.14
CA PRO A 43 18.34 10.30 18.98
C PRO A 43 18.98 10.05 17.61
N GLY A 44 19.46 11.10 16.96
CA GLY A 44 20.14 11.03 15.66
C GLY A 44 19.22 10.72 14.48
N SER A 45 17.89 10.78 14.67
CA SER A 45 16.92 10.65 13.60
C SER A 45 16.86 11.91 12.72
N SER A 46 16.29 11.75 11.53
CA SER A 46 16.01 12.85 10.61
C SER A 46 14.87 12.48 9.67
N THR A 47 14.22 13.49 9.08
CA THR A 47 13.23 13.29 8.02
C THR A 47 13.81 12.60 6.78
N ALA A 48 15.12 12.79 6.53
CA ALA A 48 15.85 12.06 5.49
C ALA A 48 15.89 10.54 5.77
N MET A 49 16.13 10.15 7.03
CA MET A 49 16.05 8.75 7.44
C MET A 49 14.63 8.20 7.34
N LEU A 50 13.60 8.97 7.73
CA LEU A 50 12.20 8.59 7.56
C LEU A 50 11.89 8.29 6.07
N GLY A 51 12.27 9.23 5.18
CA GLY A 51 12.10 9.08 3.75
C GLY A 51 12.84 7.87 3.17
N PHE A 52 14.08 7.65 3.58
CA PHE A 52 14.86 6.49 3.16
C PHE A 52 14.22 5.17 3.64
N ILE A 53 13.84 5.08 4.92
CA ILE A 53 13.23 3.88 5.51
C ILE A 53 11.93 3.54 4.79
N GLU A 54 11.01 4.50 4.66
CA GLU A 54 9.71 4.27 4.02
C GLU A 54 9.86 3.93 2.53
N GLY A 55 10.73 4.66 1.83
CA GLY A 55 11.01 4.40 0.42
C GLY A 55 11.63 3.03 0.17
N PHE A 56 12.67 2.67 0.94
CA PHE A 56 13.40 1.43 0.75
C PHE A 56 12.54 0.22 1.10
N ALA A 57 11.81 0.30 2.22
CA ALA A 57 11.00 -0.79 2.69
C ALA A 57 9.85 -1.11 1.70
N GLU A 58 9.19 -0.08 1.14
CA GLU A 58 8.12 -0.32 0.16
C GLU A 58 8.67 -0.77 -1.20
N ALA A 59 9.79 -0.21 -1.67
CA ALA A 59 10.46 -0.65 -2.89
C ALA A 59 10.88 -2.13 -2.82
N LEU A 60 11.47 -2.54 -1.68
CA LEU A 60 11.84 -3.93 -1.45
C LEU A 60 10.59 -4.83 -1.38
N SER A 61 9.51 -4.37 -0.75
CA SER A 61 8.25 -5.11 -0.72
C SER A 61 7.74 -5.39 -2.13
N TYR A 62 7.74 -4.39 -3.01
CA TYR A 62 7.32 -4.53 -4.39
C TYR A 62 8.19 -5.49 -5.19
N ALA A 63 9.52 -5.40 -5.06
CA ALA A 63 10.45 -6.29 -5.74
C ALA A 63 10.27 -7.76 -5.32
N LEU A 64 10.07 -8.02 -4.02
CA LEU A 64 9.98 -9.38 -3.48
C LEU A 64 8.62 -10.07 -3.70
N ARG A 65 7.53 -9.33 -3.96
CA ARG A 65 6.19 -9.93 -4.23
C ARG A 65 6.20 -10.87 -5.42
N ALA A 66 6.92 -10.51 -6.49
CA ALA A 66 7.06 -11.36 -7.68
C ALA A 66 7.80 -12.66 -7.35
N VAL A 67 8.89 -12.54 -6.59
CA VAL A 67 9.71 -13.67 -6.15
C VAL A 67 8.90 -14.64 -5.31
N SER A 68 8.13 -14.15 -4.34
CA SER A 68 7.29 -15.00 -3.49
C SER A 68 6.25 -15.81 -4.27
N GLY A 69 5.62 -15.21 -5.28
CA GLY A 69 4.68 -15.90 -6.17
C GLY A 69 5.33 -17.12 -6.85
N ILE A 70 6.49 -16.91 -7.48
CA ILE A 70 7.25 -17.94 -8.18
C ILE A 70 7.61 -19.11 -7.24
N PHE A 71 8.12 -18.81 -6.05
CA PHE A 71 8.49 -19.86 -5.10
C PHE A 71 7.26 -20.63 -4.60
N SER A 72 6.18 -19.93 -4.26
CA SER A 72 4.96 -20.60 -3.81
C SER A 72 4.34 -21.48 -4.90
N ASP A 73 4.39 -21.05 -6.16
CA ASP A 73 3.99 -21.85 -7.32
C ASP A 73 4.87 -23.09 -7.46
N LYS A 74 6.21 -22.90 -7.41
CA LYS A 74 7.20 -23.96 -7.56
C LYS A 74 7.04 -25.06 -6.50
N PHE A 75 6.83 -24.68 -5.24
CA PHE A 75 6.65 -25.64 -4.15
C PHE A 75 5.23 -26.21 -4.06
N ARG A 76 4.28 -25.71 -4.88
CA ARG A 76 2.86 -26.09 -4.88
C ARG A 76 2.21 -26.02 -3.48
N LYS A 77 2.74 -25.13 -2.65
CA LYS A 77 2.30 -24.87 -1.29
C LYS A 77 2.19 -23.36 -1.12
N ARG A 78 1.00 -22.90 -0.77
CA ARG A 78 0.64 -21.52 -0.43
C ARG A 78 0.63 -21.29 1.07
N LYS A 79 -0.02 -22.17 1.84
CA LYS A 79 -0.28 -21.95 3.27
C LYS A 79 1.00 -21.72 4.09
N PRO A 80 2.10 -22.47 3.88
CA PRO A 80 3.35 -22.22 4.60
C PRO A 80 3.96 -20.84 4.32
N PHE A 81 3.92 -20.36 3.07
CA PHE A 81 4.42 -19.02 2.72
C PHE A 81 3.54 -17.92 3.33
N VAL A 82 2.23 -18.11 3.29
CA VAL A 82 1.26 -17.22 3.94
C VAL A 82 1.56 -17.15 5.44
N LEU A 83 1.63 -18.30 6.12
CA LEU A 83 1.91 -18.37 7.55
C LEU A 83 3.27 -17.74 7.90
N ALA A 84 4.33 -18.07 7.17
CA ALA A 84 5.68 -17.54 7.41
C ALA A 84 5.73 -16.02 7.25
N GLY A 85 5.13 -15.47 6.19
CA GLY A 85 5.11 -14.03 5.96
C GLY A 85 4.28 -13.26 7.00
N TYR A 86 3.10 -13.77 7.38
CA TYR A 86 2.31 -13.19 8.47
C TYR A 86 3.03 -13.30 9.82
N ALA A 87 3.68 -14.44 10.10
CA ALA A 87 4.38 -14.69 11.36
C ALA A 87 5.59 -13.76 11.51
N LEU A 88 6.38 -13.62 10.44
CA LEU A 88 7.49 -12.68 10.41
C LEU A 88 7.01 -11.25 10.67
N SER A 89 5.99 -10.80 9.93
CA SER A 89 5.44 -9.43 10.09
C SER A 89 4.91 -9.18 11.51
N ASN A 90 4.23 -10.16 12.11
CA ASN A 90 3.68 -10.03 13.46
C ASN A 90 4.75 -10.08 14.55
N ALA A 91 5.78 -10.92 14.38
CA ALA A 91 6.86 -11.05 15.34
C ALA A 91 7.75 -9.81 15.40
N VAL A 92 8.01 -9.15 14.25
CA VAL A 92 8.96 -8.02 14.20
C VAL A 92 8.36 -6.71 14.71
N LYS A 93 7.07 -6.44 14.50
CA LYS A 93 6.45 -5.14 14.85
C LYS A 93 6.61 -4.74 16.34
N PRO A 94 6.40 -5.62 17.33
CA PRO A 94 6.59 -5.25 18.74
C PRO A 94 8.03 -4.81 19.06
N PHE A 95 9.03 -5.20 18.25
CA PHE A 95 10.39 -4.73 18.47
C PHE A 95 10.56 -3.23 18.22
N PHE A 96 9.63 -2.55 17.53
CA PHE A 96 9.65 -1.08 17.50
C PHE A 96 9.57 -0.51 18.92
N ALA A 97 8.90 -1.18 19.86
CA ALA A 97 8.79 -0.75 21.24
C ALA A 97 10.12 -0.74 22.00
N VAL A 98 11.15 -1.46 21.53
CA VAL A 98 12.49 -1.48 22.14
C VAL A 98 13.55 -0.78 21.29
N ALA A 99 13.18 -0.27 20.11
CA ALA A 99 14.07 0.48 19.25
C ALA A 99 14.60 1.73 19.96
N ARG A 100 15.91 1.97 19.84
CA ARG A 100 16.63 3.08 20.47
C ARG A 100 17.29 4.00 19.45
N VAL A 101 17.61 3.47 18.27
CA VAL A 101 18.22 4.24 17.19
C VAL A 101 17.45 4.05 15.88
N PRO A 102 17.53 5.01 14.93
CA PRO A 102 16.87 4.91 13.63
C PRO A 102 17.18 3.63 12.85
N PHE A 103 18.37 3.07 13.04
CA PHE A 103 18.77 1.82 12.39
C PHE A 103 17.94 0.62 12.84
N ASP A 104 17.50 0.58 14.12
CA ASP A 104 16.60 -0.47 14.61
C ASP A 104 15.27 -0.41 13.86
N VAL A 105 14.72 0.81 13.73
CA VAL A 105 13.47 1.07 13.01
C VAL A 105 13.59 0.62 11.54
N PHE A 106 14.72 0.93 10.89
CA PHE A 106 15.01 0.47 9.53
C PHE A 106 14.94 -1.06 9.43
N VAL A 107 15.67 -1.80 10.27
CA VAL A 107 15.72 -3.27 10.23
C VAL A 107 14.34 -3.90 10.46
N ILE A 108 13.60 -3.37 11.44
CA ILE A 108 12.26 -3.86 11.78
C ILE A 108 11.28 -3.57 10.64
N ARG A 109 11.27 -2.34 10.12
CA ARG A 109 10.39 -1.92 9.02
C ARG A 109 10.65 -2.72 7.75
N VAL A 110 11.91 -2.94 7.42
CA VAL A 110 12.31 -3.77 6.27
C VAL A 110 11.86 -5.22 6.46
N SER A 111 12.05 -5.79 7.65
CA SER A 111 11.66 -7.17 7.94
C SER A 111 10.14 -7.36 7.89
N ASP A 112 9.35 -6.39 8.36
CA ASP A 112 7.89 -6.37 8.19
C ASP A 112 7.49 -6.34 6.71
N ARG A 113 8.14 -5.49 5.90
CA ARG A 113 7.87 -5.40 4.46
C ARG A 113 8.25 -6.66 3.69
N VAL A 114 9.32 -7.34 4.10
CA VAL A 114 9.70 -8.67 3.61
C VAL A 114 8.61 -9.69 3.95
N GLY A 115 8.13 -9.72 5.20
CA GLY A 115 7.01 -10.57 5.61
C GLY A 115 5.74 -10.33 4.79
N LYS A 116 5.38 -9.06 4.57
CA LYS A 116 4.27 -8.66 3.70
C LYS A 116 4.47 -9.15 2.26
N ALA A 117 5.67 -9.02 1.71
CA ALA A 117 5.96 -9.49 0.35
C ALA A 117 5.86 -11.01 0.22
N ILE A 118 6.35 -11.76 1.21
CA ILE A 118 6.25 -13.22 1.26
C ILE A 118 4.78 -13.67 1.27
N ARG A 119 3.92 -13.07 2.08
CA ARG A 119 2.53 -13.53 2.23
C ARG A 119 1.58 -13.11 1.10
N THR A 120 1.81 -11.97 0.44
CA THR A 120 0.79 -11.32 -0.40
C THR A 120 0.38 -12.17 -1.61
N SER A 121 1.33 -12.54 -2.48
CA SER A 121 1.05 -13.31 -3.69
C SER A 121 0.47 -14.70 -3.38
N PRO A 122 1.04 -15.49 -2.43
CA PRO A 122 0.47 -16.79 -2.05
C PRO A 122 -0.93 -16.70 -1.44
N ARG A 123 -1.22 -15.63 -0.68
CA ARG A 123 -2.54 -15.38 -0.10
C ARG A 123 -3.57 -15.04 -1.18
N ASP A 124 -3.23 -14.18 -2.14
CA ASP A 124 -4.10 -13.88 -3.27
C ASP A 124 -4.41 -15.15 -4.09
N ALA A 125 -3.41 -16.02 -4.28
CA ALA A 125 -3.61 -17.32 -4.91
C ALA A 125 -4.58 -18.22 -4.13
N LEU A 126 -4.44 -18.33 -2.80
CA LEU A 126 -5.37 -19.09 -1.96
C LEU A 126 -6.82 -18.59 -2.07
N VAL A 127 -7.03 -17.27 -2.16
CA VAL A 127 -8.37 -16.70 -2.38
C VAL A 127 -8.91 -17.15 -3.73
N CYS A 128 -8.11 -17.01 -4.80
CA CYS A 128 -8.48 -17.45 -6.16
C CYS A 128 -8.80 -18.94 -6.25
N GLU A 129 -8.01 -19.79 -5.59
CA GLU A 129 -8.16 -21.26 -5.57
C GLU A 129 -9.34 -21.70 -4.71
N SER A 130 -9.81 -20.84 -3.79
CA SER A 130 -10.96 -21.12 -2.93
C SER A 130 -12.30 -20.83 -3.60
N VAL A 131 -12.38 -20.13 -4.74
CA VAL A 131 -13.64 -19.74 -5.39
C VAL A 131 -13.69 -20.05 -6.87
N SER A 132 -14.90 -20.22 -7.40
CA SER A 132 -15.12 -20.29 -8.85
C SER A 132 -14.73 -18.98 -9.55
N GLU A 133 -14.34 -19.05 -10.83
CA GLU A 133 -13.92 -17.87 -11.59
C GLU A 133 -14.96 -16.74 -11.58
N LYS A 134 -16.25 -17.10 -11.67
CA LYS A 134 -17.39 -16.17 -11.64
C LYS A 134 -17.49 -15.37 -10.33
N ARG A 135 -16.93 -15.86 -9.23
CA ARG A 135 -17.03 -15.26 -7.89
C ARG A 135 -15.72 -14.65 -7.37
N ARG A 136 -14.62 -14.74 -8.14
CA ARG A 136 -13.32 -14.14 -7.75
C ARG A 136 -13.45 -12.65 -7.40
N GLY A 137 -14.20 -11.88 -8.20
CA GLY A 137 -14.43 -10.47 -7.93
C GLY A 137 -15.10 -10.21 -6.57
N ALA A 138 -16.14 -10.98 -6.23
CA ALA A 138 -16.83 -10.86 -4.95
C ALA A 138 -15.93 -11.27 -3.77
N ALA A 139 -15.12 -12.33 -3.93
CA ALA A 139 -14.19 -12.77 -2.90
C ALA A 139 -13.08 -11.74 -2.62
N PHE A 140 -12.48 -11.18 -3.67
CA PHE A 140 -11.52 -10.07 -3.52
C PHE A 140 -12.17 -8.80 -2.99
N GLY A 141 -13.43 -8.53 -3.36
CA GLY A 141 -14.21 -7.42 -2.82
C GLY A 141 -14.40 -7.52 -1.31
N LEU A 142 -14.94 -8.65 -0.82
CA LEU A 142 -15.09 -8.91 0.62
C LEU A 142 -13.75 -8.82 1.35
N HIS A 143 -12.72 -9.42 0.79
CA HIS A 143 -11.39 -9.36 1.37
C HIS A 143 -10.88 -7.91 1.47
N ARG A 144 -11.04 -7.11 0.41
CA ARG A 144 -10.61 -5.72 0.39
C ARG A 144 -11.40 -4.87 1.38
N THR A 145 -12.69 -5.13 1.56
CA THR A 145 -13.50 -4.48 2.60
C THR A 145 -12.98 -4.78 3.99
N MET A 146 -12.65 -6.04 4.28
CA MET A 146 -12.10 -6.44 5.59
C MET A 146 -10.72 -5.81 5.86
N ASP A 147 -9.85 -5.82 4.86
CA ASP A 147 -8.54 -5.13 4.87
C ASP A 147 -8.69 -3.64 5.23
N GLN A 148 -9.55 -2.91 4.51
CA GLN A 148 -9.81 -1.49 4.77
C GLN A 148 -10.46 -1.23 6.13
N ALA A 149 -11.38 -2.10 6.57
CA ALA A 149 -11.95 -1.98 7.90
C ALA A 149 -10.87 -2.12 8.98
N GLY A 150 -9.92 -3.04 8.80
CA GLY A 150 -8.76 -3.18 9.69
C GLY A 150 -7.89 -1.93 9.69
N ALA A 151 -7.60 -1.38 8.50
CA ALA A 151 -6.80 -0.17 8.33
C ALA A 151 -7.42 1.09 8.95
N ILE A 152 -8.75 1.14 9.11
CA ILE A 152 -9.45 2.24 9.79
C ILE A 152 -9.52 1.97 11.31
N VAL A 153 -9.88 0.75 11.71
CA VAL A 153 -10.08 0.41 13.13
C VAL A 153 -8.76 0.42 13.90
N GLY A 154 -7.65 -0.02 13.31
CA GLY A 154 -6.34 -0.05 13.96
C GLY A 154 -5.90 1.30 14.53
N PRO A 155 -5.76 2.35 13.70
CA PRO A 155 -5.38 3.67 14.19
C PRO A 155 -6.39 4.26 15.19
N VAL A 156 -7.69 4.00 15.02
CA VAL A 156 -8.70 4.43 16.00
C VAL A 156 -8.47 3.77 17.36
N ILE A 157 -8.19 2.46 17.39
CA ILE A 157 -7.84 1.75 18.64
C ILE A 157 -6.54 2.32 19.23
N ALA A 158 -5.51 2.59 18.41
CA ALA A 158 -4.25 3.18 18.86
C ALA A 158 -4.49 4.51 19.59
N SER A 159 -5.25 5.43 18.98
CA SER A 159 -5.63 6.69 19.63
C SER A 159 -6.47 6.47 20.89
N ALA A 160 -7.46 5.58 20.84
CA ALA A 160 -8.34 5.32 21.98
C ALA A 160 -7.55 4.81 23.21
N VAL A 161 -6.64 3.86 23.04
CA VAL A 161 -5.84 3.34 24.17
C VAL A 161 -4.83 4.38 24.67
N MET A 162 -4.25 5.21 23.81
CA MET A 162 -3.34 6.28 24.23
C MET A 162 -4.07 7.36 25.03
N VAL A 163 -5.29 7.73 24.64
CA VAL A 163 -6.08 8.76 25.34
C VAL A 163 -6.73 8.22 26.61
N MET A 164 -7.39 7.05 26.53
CA MET A 164 -8.22 6.54 27.64
C MET A 164 -7.42 5.78 28.69
N LEU A 165 -6.35 5.09 28.29
CA LEU A 165 -5.52 4.27 29.18
C LEU A 165 -4.13 4.88 29.41
N SER A 166 -3.86 6.06 28.86
CA SER A 166 -2.56 6.74 28.94
C SER A 166 -1.40 5.89 28.42
N PHE A 167 -1.67 5.01 27.45
CA PHE A 167 -0.64 4.19 26.82
C PHE A 167 0.34 5.06 26.04
N THR A 168 1.62 4.70 26.10
CA THR A 168 2.66 5.31 25.27
C THR A 168 2.66 4.72 23.86
N ILE A 169 3.40 5.34 22.94
CA ILE A 169 3.60 4.79 21.59
C ILE A 169 4.19 3.37 21.64
N ARG A 170 5.11 3.12 22.58
CA ARG A 170 5.75 1.81 22.76
C ARG A 170 4.74 0.74 23.21
N ASP A 171 3.78 1.11 24.07
CA ASP A 171 2.72 0.20 24.50
C ASP A 171 1.80 -0.20 23.34
N VAL A 172 1.47 0.75 22.45
CA VAL A 172 0.71 0.46 21.22
C VAL A 172 1.46 -0.51 20.30
N PHE A 173 2.78 -0.38 20.19
CA PHE A 173 3.59 -1.32 19.41
C PHE A 173 3.56 -2.73 19.99
N TYR A 174 3.62 -2.91 21.32
CA TYR A 174 3.39 -4.21 21.94
C TYR A 174 1.96 -4.73 21.72
N LEU A 175 0.97 -3.84 21.84
CA LEU A 175 -0.44 -4.19 21.65
C LEU A 175 -0.73 -4.70 20.24
N SER A 176 0.04 -4.25 19.24
CA SER A 176 -0.07 -4.73 17.85
C SER A 176 0.11 -6.25 17.67
N LEU A 177 0.76 -6.91 18.63
CA LEU A 177 0.94 -8.38 18.67
C LEU A 177 -0.39 -9.11 18.83
N ILE A 178 -1.37 -8.52 19.52
CA ILE A 178 -2.66 -9.15 19.80
C ILE A 178 -3.45 -9.39 18.51
N PRO A 179 -3.82 -8.36 17.72
CA PRO A 179 -4.56 -8.58 16.49
C PRO A 179 -3.76 -9.41 15.48
N GLY A 180 -2.46 -9.20 15.32
CA GLY A 180 -1.66 -10.03 14.41
C GLY A 180 -1.53 -11.50 14.89
N GLY A 181 -1.51 -11.74 16.19
CA GLY A 181 -1.58 -13.08 16.79
C GLY A 181 -2.91 -13.77 16.51
N ILE A 182 -4.03 -13.04 16.63
CA ILE A 182 -5.37 -13.53 16.25
C ILE A 182 -5.37 -13.94 14.76
N ALA A 183 -4.80 -13.12 13.87
CA ALA A 183 -4.68 -13.46 12.46
C ALA A 183 -3.90 -14.77 12.24
N LEU A 184 -2.78 -14.98 12.96
CA LEU A 184 -2.01 -16.23 12.88
C LEU A 184 -2.80 -17.45 13.34
N LEU A 185 -3.53 -17.35 14.44
CA LEU A 185 -4.40 -18.42 14.92
C LEU A 185 -5.48 -18.75 13.88
N ILE A 186 -6.07 -17.74 13.23
CA ILE A 186 -7.05 -17.96 12.17
C ILE A 186 -6.42 -18.71 10.98
N ILE A 187 -5.21 -18.34 10.54
CA ILE A 187 -4.50 -19.05 9.47
C ILE A 187 -4.22 -20.50 9.85
N LEU A 188 -3.75 -20.75 11.07
CA LEU A 188 -3.40 -22.08 11.55
C LEU A 188 -4.61 -23.02 11.55
N PHE A 189 -5.71 -22.59 12.18
CA PHE A 189 -6.86 -23.45 12.45
C PHE A 189 -7.96 -23.44 11.37
N PHE A 190 -8.17 -22.31 10.69
CA PHE A 190 -9.34 -22.13 9.83
C PHE A 190 -9.03 -22.16 8.33
N VAL A 191 -7.85 -21.68 7.92
CA VAL A 191 -7.43 -21.69 6.52
C VAL A 191 -6.97 -23.09 6.11
N LYS A 192 -7.65 -23.69 5.14
CA LYS A 192 -7.28 -24.97 4.53
C LYS A 192 -6.65 -24.74 3.16
N GLU A 193 -5.51 -25.37 2.93
CA GLU A 193 -4.87 -25.39 1.63
C GLU A 193 -5.64 -26.34 0.70
N ARG A 194 -5.98 -25.87 -0.51
CA ARG A 194 -6.42 -26.75 -1.59
C ARG A 194 -5.28 -26.82 -2.60
N THR A 195 -4.75 -28.01 -2.83
CA THR A 195 -3.75 -28.24 -3.87
C THR A 195 -4.41 -28.06 -5.23
N ALA A 196 -4.29 -26.87 -5.81
CA ALA A 196 -4.62 -26.65 -7.20
C ALA A 196 -3.46 -27.10 -8.11
N GLN A 197 -3.77 -27.61 -9.30
CA GLN A 197 -2.77 -27.85 -10.35
C GLN A 197 -2.15 -26.50 -10.75
N SER A 198 -0.83 -26.38 -10.67
CA SER A 198 -0.13 -25.15 -11.02
C SER A 198 -0.33 -24.84 -12.51
N SER A 199 -0.95 -23.71 -12.83
CA SER A 199 -1.07 -23.21 -14.19
C SER A 199 0.15 -22.37 -14.55
N GLY A 200 1.09 -22.97 -15.29
CA GLY A 200 2.02 -22.30 -16.20
C GLY A 200 3.40 -21.92 -15.64
N ASP A 201 4.43 -22.10 -16.47
CA ASP A 201 5.78 -21.59 -16.25
C ASP A 201 5.79 -20.06 -16.25
N PHE A 202 6.31 -19.45 -15.17
CA PHE A 202 6.54 -18.01 -15.09
C PHE A 202 7.86 -17.66 -15.74
N GLN A 203 7.82 -17.17 -16.98
CA GLN A 203 9.01 -16.70 -17.70
C GLN A 203 9.12 -15.16 -17.61
N PHE A 204 9.69 -14.65 -16.52
CA PHE A 204 9.80 -13.20 -16.25
C PHE A 204 10.54 -12.42 -17.34
N LEU A 205 11.59 -13.02 -17.90
CA LEU A 205 12.49 -12.36 -18.86
C LEU A 205 11.96 -12.42 -20.30
N GLU A 206 11.10 -13.40 -20.60
CA GLU A 206 10.57 -13.60 -21.93
C GLU A 206 9.46 -12.58 -22.18
N GLY A 207 9.72 -11.61 -23.06
CA GLY A 207 8.76 -10.57 -23.43
C GLY A 207 8.97 -9.20 -22.79
N VAL A 208 10.00 -8.98 -21.96
CA VAL A 208 10.35 -7.62 -21.45
C VAL A 208 10.52 -6.63 -22.60
N LYS A 209 11.27 -7.02 -23.65
CA LYS A 209 11.48 -6.21 -24.85
C LYS A 209 10.18 -5.98 -25.65
N SER A 210 9.20 -6.87 -25.53
CA SER A 210 7.89 -6.73 -26.19
C SER A 210 6.99 -5.78 -25.40
N VAL A 211 6.99 -5.89 -24.07
CA VAL A 211 6.23 -5.01 -23.16
C VAL A 211 6.78 -3.58 -23.17
N LEU A 212 8.10 -3.40 -23.25
CA LEU A 212 8.74 -2.09 -23.33
C LEU A 212 8.66 -1.44 -24.73
N LYS A 213 7.84 -1.96 -25.64
CA LYS A 213 7.53 -1.32 -26.93
C LYS A 213 6.14 -0.69 -26.91
N GLY A 214 6.02 0.48 -27.52
CA GLY A 214 4.72 1.12 -27.76
C GLY A 214 4.13 1.84 -26.54
N ASN A 215 2.80 1.77 -26.40
CA ASN A 215 2.05 2.60 -25.46
C ASN A 215 2.22 2.21 -23.98
N PHE A 216 2.56 0.95 -23.68
CA PHE A 216 2.86 0.54 -22.31
C PHE A 216 4.12 1.22 -21.76
N ALA A 217 5.18 1.32 -22.56
CA ALA A 217 6.41 2.00 -22.15
C ALA A 217 6.17 3.49 -21.86
N LYS A 218 5.38 4.16 -22.70
CA LYS A 218 4.97 5.56 -22.46
C LYS A 218 4.19 5.69 -21.15
N LEU A 219 3.22 4.81 -20.91
CA LEU A 219 2.47 4.77 -19.66
C LEU A 219 3.39 4.56 -18.45
N LEU A 220 4.33 3.62 -18.55
CA LEU A 220 5.27 3.30 -17.48
C LEU A 220 6.17 4.49 -17.12
N ILE A 221 6.63 5.24 -18.13
CA ILE A 221 7.38 6.49 -17.93
C ILE A 221 6.53 7.53 -17.19
N ILE A 222 5.27 7.72 -17.59
CA ILE A 222 4.36 8.70 -16.96
C ILE A 222 4.08 8.31 -15.50
N VAL A 223 3.78 7.03 -15.25
CA VAL A 223 3.56 6.50 -13.90
C VAL A 223 4.81 6.59 -13.04
N GLY A 224 5.98 6.27 -13.61
CA GLY A 224 7.26 6.41 -12.92
C GLY A 224 7.56 7.87 -12.58
N LEU A 225 7.32 8.80 -13.50
CA LEU A 225 7.50 10.24 -13.28
C LEU A 225 6.59 10.75 -12.17
N PHE A 226 5.31 10.36 -12.17
CA PHE A 226 4.41 10.69 -11.08
C PHE A 226 4.89 10.11 -9.75
N SER A 227 5.33 8.85 -9.76
CA SER A 227 5.84 8.15 -8.57
C SER A 227 7.15 8.74 -8.04
N LEU A 228 7.93 9.44 -8.87
CA LEU A 228 9.09 10.25 -8.43
C LEU A 228 8.65 11.50 -7.68
N GLY A 229 7.45 12.03 -7.93
CA GLY A 229 6.91 13.19 -7.20
C GLY A 229 6.05 12.81 -5.98
N ALA A 230 5.45 11.62 -5.99
CA ALA A 230 4.58 11.14 -4.93
C ALA A 230 5.35 10.57 -3.73
N PHE A 231 5.01 11.02 -2.53
CA PHE A 231 5.62 10.60 -1.27
C PHE A 231 4.66 9.75 -0.43
N ASN A 232 5.18 9.10 0.61
CA ASN A 232 4.47 8.23 1.55
C ASN A 232 3.60 9.03 2.54
N PHE A 233 2.49 8.44 2.98
CA PHE A 233 1.58 9.02 3.98
C PHE A 233 2.29 9.45 5.27
N SER A 234 3.46 8.89 5.58
CA SER A 234 4.29 9.29 6.72
C SER A 234 4.60 10.78 6.75
N PHE A 235 4.75 11.43 5.58
CA PHE A 235 4.94 12.88 5.50
C PHE A 235 3.65 13.68 5.77
N VAL A 236 2.47 13.09 5.51
CA VAL A 236 1.18 13.67 5.93
C VAL A 236 1.05 13.62 7.45
N LEU A 237 1.46 12.52 8.08
CA LEU A 237 1.43 12.38 9.53
C LEU A 237 2.47 13.27 10.22
N LEU A 238 3.67 13.39 9.64
CA LEU A 238 4.68 14.36 10.09
C LEU A 238 4.13 15.79 10.02
N ASN A 239 3.49 16.16 8.91
CA ASN A 239 2.89 17.48 8.76
C ASN A 239 1.82 17.76 9.83
N ALA A 240 1.00 16.77 10.16
CA ALA A 240 0.02 16.86 11.24
C ALA A 240 0.67 17.07 12.62
N GLN A 241 1.79 16.39 12.87
CA GLN A 241 2.57 16.56 14.10
C GLN A 241 3.20 17.95 14.19
N GLU A 242 3.83 18.42 13.11
CA GLU A 242 4.39 19.79 13.01
C GLU A 242 3.32 20.87 13.16
N ALA A 243 2.05 20.57 12.81
CA ALA A 243 0.91 21.44 13.04
C ALA A 243 0.42 21.49 14.50
N GLY A 244 1.08 20.76 15.42
CA GLY A 244 0.79 20.71 16.85
C GLY A 244 -0.29 19.71 17.25
N ILE A 245 -0.69 18.79 16.38
CA ILE A 245 -1.57 17.68 16.78
C ILE A 245 -0.79 16.74 17.69
N ALA A 246 -1.31 16.49 18.90
CA ALA A 246 -0.65 15.60 19.85
C ALA A 246 -0.53 14.16 19.30
N ASP A 247 0.56 13.48 19.66
CA ASP A 247 0.89 12.13 19.16
C ASP A 247 -0.25 11.12 19.34
N SER A 248 -1.04 11.24 20.43
CA SER A 248 -2.21 10.40 20.70
C SER A 248 -3.35 10.56 19.69
N PHE A 249 -3.40 11.66 18.94
CA PHE A 249 -4.40 11.94 17.90
C PHE A 249 -3.87 11.76 16.47
N ILE A 250 -2.55 11.63 16.25
CA ILE A 250 -1.96 11.35 14.94
C ILE A 250 -2.56 10.09 14.28
N PRO A 251 -2.85 9.00 15.02
CA PRO A 251 -3.53 7.86 14.43
C PRO A 251 -4.93 8.16 13.87
N LEU A 252 -5.66 9.13 14.42
CA LEU A 252 -6.94 9.56 13.83
C LEU A 252 -6.75 10.31 12.51
N VAL A 253 -5.66 11.06 12.35
CA VAL A 253 -5.31 11.68 11.05
C VAL A 253 -5.05 10.58 10.02
N TYR A 254 -4.36 9.51 10.41
CA TYR A 254 -4.15 8.37 9.54
C TYR A 254 -5.44 7.59 9.24
N ALA A 255 -6.34 7.45 10.23
CA ALA A 255 -7.68 6.91 10.01
C ALA A 255 -8.45 7.75 8.97
N ALA A 256 -8.33 9.08 9.00
CA ALA A 256 -8.95 9.95 8.00
C ALA A 256 -8.41 9.69 6.57
N VAL A 257 -7.10 9.45 6.42
CA VAL A 257 -6.50 8.99 5.15
C VAL A 257 -7.19 7.70 4.68
N ASN A 258 -7.30 6.70 5.56
CA ASN A 258 -7.86 5.38 5.21
C ASN A 258 -9.37 5.42 4.93
N VAL A 259 -10.13 6.26 5.64
CA VAL A 259 -11.56 6.50 5.37
C VAL A 259 -11.74 7.15 4.01
N ALA A 260 -11.00 8.22 3.70
CA ALA A 260 -11.09 8.90 2.41
C ALA A 260 -10.66 7.99 1.26
N HIS A 261 -9.59 7.23 1.44
CA HIS A 261 -9.17 6.19 0.49
C HIS A 261 -10.32 5.22 0.20
N THR A 262 -10.88 4.62 1.24
CA THR A 262 -11.92 3.59 1.11
C THR A 262 -13.19 4.15 0.46
N ALA A 263 -13.60 5.35 0.87
CA ALA A 263 -14.79 6.02 0.35
C ALA A 263 -14.66 6.35 -1.15
N VAL A 264 -13.46 6.69 -1.62
CA VAL A 264 -13.22 7.11 -3.01
C VAL A 264 -12.87 5.94 -3.92
N ALA A 265 -12.26 4.86 -3.41
CA ALA A 265 -11.77 3.74 -4.22
C ALA A 265 -12.84 3.11 -5.12
N ILE A 266 -14.02 2.76 -4.57
CA ILE A 266 -15.10 2.13 -5.35
C ILE A 266 -15.70 3.11 -6.38
N PRO A 267 -16.11 4.34 -6.00
CA PRO A 267 -16.57 5.33 -6.97
C PRO A 267 -15.55 5.62 -8.08
N ALA A 268 -14.27 5.71 -7.76
CA ALA A 268 -13.20 5.94 -8.74
C ALA A 268 -13.09 4.77 -9.72
N GLY A 269 -13.19 3.53 -9.25
CA GLY A 269 -13.24 2.34 -10.11
C GLY A 269 -14.42 2.39 -11.09
N VAL A 270 -15.64 2.62 -10.58
CA VAL A 270 -16.86 2.73 -11.41
C VAL A 270 -16.76 3.88 -12.41
N LEU A 271 -16.25 5.04 -11.99
CA LEU A 271 -16.03 6.18 -12.86
C LEU A 271 -15.01 5.84 -13.97
N SER A 272 -13.93 5.13 -13.63
CA SER A 272 -12.88 4.75 -14.57
C SER A 272 -13.37 3.82 -15.69
N ASP A 273 -14.33 2.94 -15.38
CA ASP A 273 -14.96 2.08 -16.37
C ASP A 273 -15.94 2.84 -17.29
N LYS A 274 -16.52 3.95 -16.81
CA LYS A 274 -17.43 4.80 -17.60
C LYS A 274 -16.72 5.82 -18.50
N VAL A 275 -15.74 6.55 -17.97
CA VAL A 275 -15.14 7.70 -18.69
C VAL A 275 -13.75 7.41 -19.27
N GLY A 276 -13.16 6.28 -18.89
CA GLY A 276 -11.82 5.84 -19.27
C GLY A 276 -10.81 5.97 -18.13
N LYS A 277 -10.01 4.92 -17.92
CA LYS A 277 -9.04 4.79 -16.82
C LYS A 277 -7.98 5.89 -16.86
N GLU A 278 -7.48 6.24 -18.04
CA GLU A 278 -6.47 7.28 -18.19
C GLU A 278 -6.96 8.68 -17.75
N LYS A 279 -8.24 9.02 -17.98
CA LYS A 279 -8.80 10.31 -17.54
C LYS A 279 -8.96 10.38 -16.03
N VAL A 280 -9.39 9.28 -15.42
CA VAL A 280 -9.52 9.20 -13.95
C VAL A 280 -8.14 9.24 -13.28
N MET A 281 -7.10 8.68 -13.93
CA MET A 281 -5.72 8.84 -13.47
C MET A 281 -5.28 10.32 -13.46
N VAL A 282 -5.58 11.10 -14.52
CA VAL A 282 -5.30 12.55 -14.54
C VAL A 282 -5.99 13.24 -13.36
N PHE A 283 -7.24 12.90 -13.06
CA PHE A 283 -7.96 13.45 -11.92
C PHE A 283 -7.29 13.07 -10.59
N GLY A 284 -6.90 11.81 -10.41
CA GLY A 284 -6.16 11.37 -9.21
C GLY A 284 -4.84 12.11 -9.02
N TYR A 285 -4.09 12.35 -10.10
CA TYR A 285 -2.86 13.14 -10.05
C TYR A 285 -3.14 14.61 -9.71
N ALA A 286 -4.24 15.18 -10.20
CA ALA A 286 -4.65 16.53 -9.83
C ALA A 286 -5.02 16.65 -8.34
N VAL A 287 -5.70 15.65 -7.77
CA VAL A 287 -5.98 15.59 -6.33
C VAL A 287 -4.67 15.55 -5.53
N PHE A 288 -3.68 14.77 -5.96
CA PHE A 288 -2.35 14.79 -5.35
C PHE A 288 -1.64 16.14 -5.50
N LEU A 289 -1.72 16.77 -6.68
CA LEU A 289 -1.13 18.10 -6.91
C LEU A 289 -1.72 19.14 -5.95
N VAL A 290 -3.06 19.16 -5.77
CA VAL A 290 -3.71 20.02 -4.77
C VAL A 290 -3.20 19.71 -3.37
N THR A 291 -3.10 18.42 -3.03
CA THR A 291 -2.54 18.00 -1.74
C THR A 291 -1.12 18.55 -1.55
N ALA A 292 -0.22 18.39 -2.52
CA ALA A 292 1.14 18.89 -2.44
C ALA A 292 1.21 20.42 -2.36
N LEU A 293 0.35 21.16 -3.08
CA LEU A 293 0.25 22.61 -2.98
C LEU A 293 -0.16 23.08 -1.58
N LEU A 294 -1.00 22.32 -0.87
CA LEU A 294 -1.42 22.68 0.49
C LEU A 294 -0.27 22.64 1.51
N PHE A 295 0.78 21.85 1.27
CA PHE A 295 1.98 21.82 2.12
C PHE A 295 2.82 23.12 2.02
N MET A 296 2.54 23.98 1.03
CA MET A 296 3.20 25.28 0.92
C MET A 296 2.70 26.31 1.94
N PHE A 297 1.55 26.05 2.57
CA PHE A 297 0.95 26.96 3.56
C PHE A 297 1.31 26.53 4.98
N PRO A 298 1.39 27.49 5.92
CA PRO A 298 1.55 27.18 7.34
C PRO A 298 0.46 26.21 7.80
N THR A 299 0.86 25.08 8.37
CA THR A 299 -0.08 24.02 8.71
C THR A 299 -0.72 24.27 10.07
N THR A 300 -2.06 24.25 10.09
CA THR A 300 -2.88 24.18 11.31
C THR A 300 -3.45 22.77 11.46
N GLY A 301 -3.91 22.38 12.65
CA GLY A 301 -4.53 21.06 12.83
C GLY A 301 -5.71 20.79 11.88
N TYR A 302 -6.50 21.83 11.56
CA TYR A 302 -7.57 21.72 10.56
C TYR A 302 -7.04 21.51 9.13
N LEU A 303 -5.97 22.21 8.75
CA LEU A 303 -5.37 22.03 7.43
C LEU A 303 -4.74 20.63 7.27
N ALA A 304 -4.09 20.12 8.31
CA ALA A 304 -3.58 18.74 8.34
C ALA A 304 -4.70 17.70 8.15
N VAL A 305 -5.84 17.93 8.83
CA VAL A 305 -7.21 17.48 8.49
C VAL A 305 -7.48 17.21 7.01
N VAL A 306 -7.60 18.33 6.32
CA VAL A 306 -7.95 18.44 4.91
C VAL A 306 -6.89 17.77 4.01
N ILE A 307 -5.61 17.97 4.31
CA ILE A 307 -4.50 17.34 3.61
C ILE A 307 -4.62 15.81 3.69
N ALA A 308 -4.90 15.25 4.86
CA ALA A 308 -5.06 13.81 5.05
C ALA A 308 -6.23 13.23 4.24
N LEU A 309 -7.37 13.91 4.22
CA LEU A 309 -8.53 13.50 3.43
C LEU A 309 -8.26 13.55 1.92
N LEU A 310 -7.62 14.62 1.43
CA LEU A 310 -7.27 14.75 0.01
C LEU A 310 -6.21 13.72 -0.40
N TYR A 311 -5.21 13.49 0.45
CA TYR A 311 -4.19 12.48 0.22
C TYR A 311 -4.81 11.07 0.17
N GLY A 312 -5.73 10.76 1.09
CA GLY A 312 -6.49 9.51 1.08
C GLY A 312 -7.32 9.34 -0.19
N ALA A 313 -8.03 10.39 -0.63
CA ALA A 313 -8.78 10.37 -1.88
C ALA A 313 -7.87 10.10 -3.10
N TYR A 314 -6.69 10.75 -3.15
CA TYR A 314 -5.67 10.49 -4.17
C TYR A 314 -5.26 9.02 -4.19
N LEU A 315 -4.89 8.44 -3.04
CA LEU A 315 -4.50 7.03 -2.95
C LEU A 315 -5.62 6.11 -3.43
N GLY A 316 -6.86 6.36 -2.99
CA GLY A 316 -8.03 5.58 -3.38
C GLY A 316 -8.24 5.56 -4.90
N ILE A 317 -8.05 6.70 -5.57
CA ILE A 317 -8.13 6.80 -7.03
C ILE A 317 -6.98 6.07 -7.71
N VAL A 318 -5.74 6.43 -7.36
CA VAL A 318 -4.55 5.98 -8.08
C VAL A 318 -4.31 4.49 -7.89
N GLU A 319 -4.38 3.96 -6.67
CA GLU A 319 -4.16 2.53 -6.43
C GLU A 319 -5.19 1.65 -7.14
N THR A 320 -6.46 2.10 -7.18
CA THR A 320 -7.55 1.36 -7.82
C THR A 320 -7.40 1.38 -9.34
N VAL A 321 -7.24 2.57 -9.93
CA VAL A 321 -7.30 2.74 -11.38
C VAL A 321 -5.97 2.36 -12.06
N GLN A 322 -4.83 2.66 -11.44
CA GLN A 322 -3.51 2.41 -12.03
C GLN A 322 -3.25 0.91 -12.24
N ARG A 323 -3.62 0.05 -11.28
CA ARG A 323 -3.49 -1.41 -11.41
C ARG A 323 -4.42 -2.00 -12.45
N ALA A 324 -5.61 -1.43 -12.61
CA ALA A 324 -6.61 -1.84 -13.61
C ALA A 324 -6.23 -1.38 -15.03
N LEU A 325 -5.34 -0.40 -15.15
CA LEU A 325 -4.88 0.14 -16.43
C LEU A 325 -3.91 -0.81 -17.15
N ILE A 326 -3.04 -1.50 -16.40
CA ILE A 326 -1.95 -2.35 -16.93
C ILE A 326 -2.44 -3.41 -17.94
N PRO A 327 -3.49 -4.23 -17.65
CA PRO A 327 -3.95 -5.27 -18.56
C PRO A 327 -4.48 -4.76 -19.91
N SER A 328 -4.76 -3.46 -20.03
CA SER A 328 -5.30 -2.83 -21.26
C SER A 328 -4.22 -2.57 -22.31
N PHE A 329 -2.94 -2.71 -21.95
CA PHE A 329 -1.80 -2.39 -22.83
C PHE A 329 -0.93 -3.60 -23.18
N VAL A 330 -1.23 -4.77 -22.62
CA VAL A 330 -0.43 -5.98 -22.82
C VAL A 330 -1.32 -7.20 -23.02
N SER A 331 -0.85 -8.16 -23.81
CA SER A 331 -1.55 -9.43 -24.02
C SER A 331 -1.59 -10.25 -22.72
N GLN A 332 -2.56 -11.18 -22.62
CA GLN A 332 -2.74 -12.00 -21.42
C GLN A 332 -1.48 -12.76 -20.99
N LYS A 333 -0.67 -13.22 -21.96
CA LYS A 333 0.60 -13.92 -21.72
C LYS A 333 1.66 -13.04 -21.05
N LEU A 334 1.63 -11.73 -21.29
CA LEU A 334 2.65 -10.77 -20.82
C LEU A 334 2.25 -9.99 -19.56
N ARG A 335 1.06 -10.24 -19.00
CA ARG A 335 0.54 -9.50 -17.82
C ARG A 335 1.46 -9.61 -16.62
N GLY A 336 2.03 -10.79 -16.36
CA GLY A 336 2.97 -11.01 -15.25
C GLY A 336 4.21 -10.12 -15.37
N THR A 337 4.85 -10.12 -16.54
CA THR A 337 6.00 -9.25 -16.86
C THR A 337 5.65 -7.77 -16.76
N ALA A 338 4.47 -7.37 -17.24
CA ALA A 338 4.01 -5.99 -17.17
C ALA A 338 3.79 -5.51 -15.72
N TYR A 339 3.15 -6.31 -14.86
CA TYR A 339 3.02 -6.00 -13.44
C TYR A 339 4.40 -5.96 -12.76
N GLY A 340 5.32 -6.86 -13.11
CA GLY A 340 6.69 -6.85 -12.60
C GLY A 340 7.44 -5.56 -12.93
N LEU A 341 7.45 -5.15 -14.20
CA LEU A 341 8.06 -3.89 -14.64
C LEU A 341 7.39 -2.67 -13.98
N TYR A 342 6.08 -2.70 -13.86
CA TYR A 342 5.32 -1.68 -13.13
C TYR A 342 5.77 -1.54 -11.68
N TYR A 343 5.83 -2.64 -10.93
CA TYR A 343 6.24 -2.61 -9.52
C TYR A 343 7.70 -2.20 -9.34
N LEU A 344 8.58 -2.60 -10.26
CA LEU A 344 9.97 -2.15 -10.24
C LEU A 344 10.08 -0.64 -10.51
N ALA A 345 9.38 -0.13 -11.54
CA ALA A 345 9.41 1.28 -11.89
C ALA A 345 8.82 2.15 -10.77
N VAL A 346 7.62 1.81 -10.28
CA VAL A 346 6.95 2.52 -9.18
C VAL A 346 7.77 2.43 -7.90
N GLY A 347 8.25 1.23 -7.52
CA GLY A 347 9.04 1.04 -6.30
C GLY A 347 10.33 1.84 -6.31
N SER A 348 11.06 1.83 -7.42
CA SER A 348 12.33 2.58 -7.56
C SER A 348 12.08 4.09 -7.55
N ALA A 349 11.07 4.55 -8.29
CA ALA A 349 10.68 5.95 -8.33
C ALA A 349 10.22 6.45 -6.95
N PHE A 350 9.39 5.67 -6.27
CA PHE A 350 8.88 6.00 -4.94
C PHE A 350 9.99 6.02 -3.89
N PHE A 351 10.99 5.12 -3.97
CA PHE A 351 12.16 5.19 -3.11
C PHE A 351 12.93 6.51 -3.28
N VAL A 352 13.23 6.88 -4.53
CA VAL A 352 13.91 8.15 -4.84
C VAL A 352 13.07 9.34 -4.36
N SER A 353 11.75 9.31 -4.59
CA SER A 353 10.85 10.37 -4.14
C SER A 353 10.90 10.57 -2.64
N ASN A 354 10.71 9.49 -1.87
CA ASN A 354 10.68 9.59 -0.41
C ASN A 354 12.04 10.01 0.17
N ALA A 355 13.14 9.54 -0.39
CA ALA A 355 14.48 10.01 0.00
C ALA A 355 14.67 11.50 -0.30
N ALA A 356 14.28 11.95 -1.50
CA ALA A 356 14.37 13.36 -1.90
C ALA A 356 13.49 14.26 -1.02
N VAL A 357 12.22 13.90 -0.84
CA VAL A 357 11.28 14.64 0.02
C VAL A 357 11.79 14.67 1.46
N GLY A 358 12.28 13.56 2.01
CA GLY A 358 12.85 13.52 3.35
C GLY A 358 14.05 14.44 3.54
N LEU A 359 14.98 14.45 2.57
CA LEU A 359 16.16 15.33 2.58
C LEU A 359 15.79 16.81 2.46
N LEU A 360 14.90 17.13 1.52
CA LEU A 360 14.45 18.50 1.28
C LEU A 360 13.66 19.04 2.47
N TRP A 361 12.80 18.21 3.06
CA TRP A 361 11.99 18.56 4.23
C TRP A 361 12.87 18.89 5.43
N GLY A 362 13.89 18.07 5.70
CA GLY A 362 14.78 18.28 6.83
C GLY A 362 15.69 19.49 6.67
N SER A 363 16.04 19.84 5.44
CA SER A 363 16.97 20.94 5.15
C SER A 363 16.27 22.29 4.98
N PHE A 364 15.06 22.31 4.41
CA PHE A 364 14.38 23.52 3.96
C PHE A 364 12.90 23.59 4.37
N GLY A 365 12.38 22.58 5.07
CA GLY A 365 10.98 22.50 5.50
C GLY A 365 10.01 21.92 4.45
N SER A 366 8.78 21.69 4.90
CA SER A 366 7.69 21.07 4.14
C SER A 366 7.34 21.83 2.86
N ALA A 367 7.29 23.17 2.93
CA ALA A 367 6.95 24.01 1.80
C ALA A 367 7.95 23.86 0.63
N PHE A 368 9.26 23.83 0.91
CA PHE A 368 10.27 23.64 -0.13
C PHE A 368 10.26 22.21 -0.68
N ALA A 369 10.14 21.20 0.19
CA ALA A 369 10.00 19.81 -0.24
C ALA A 369 8.78 19.62 -1.17
N SER A 370 7.68 20.34 -0.92
CA SER A 370 6.48 20.25 -1.74
C SER A 370 6.67 20.78 -3.17
N VAL A 371 7.59 21.73 -3.41
CA VAL A 371 7.91 22.25 -4.76
C VAL A 371 8.37 21.13 -5.69
N TYR A 372 9.20 20.21 -5.17
CA TYR A 372 9.66 19.03 -5.90
C TYR A 372 8.48 18.14 -6.35
N SER A 373 7.57 17.84 -5.42
CA SER A 373 6.37 17.03 -5.69
C SER A 373 5.39 17.72 -6.64
N VAL A 374 5.19 19.04 -6.50
CA VAL A 374 4.34 19.87 -7.38
C VAL A 374 4.89 19.89 -8.80
N ALA A 375 6.20 20.09 -8.98
CA ALA A 375 6.81 20.10 -10.30
C ALA A 375 6.64 18.76 -11.02
N LEU A 376 7.00 17.65 -10.37
CA LEU A 376 6.93 16.31 -10.98
C LEU A 376 5.49 15.86 -11.25
N SER A 377 4.56 16.11 -10.32
CA SER A 377 3.15 15.78 -10.52
C SER A 377 2.53 16.60 -11.65
N THR A 378 2.88 17.88 -11.78
CA THR A 378 2.43 18.73 -12.90
C THR A 378 2.93 18.19 -14.24
N ILE A 379 4.22 17.83 -14.35
CA ILE A 379 4.77 17.27 -15.59
C ILE A 379 4.09 15.93 -15.90
N ALA A 380 3.86 15.08 -14.90
CA ALA A 380 3.17 13.81 -15.11
C ALA A 380 1.70 13.99 -15.54
N ILE A 381 0.98 14.98 -15.01
CA ILE A 381 -0.37 15.35 -15.45
C ILE A 381 -0.35 15.77 -16.92
N LEU A 382 0.55 16.68 -17.30
CA LEU A 382 0.67 17.16 -18.68
C LEU A 382 1.00 16.00 -19.63
N ALA A 383 1.95 15.14 -19.26
CA ALA A 383 2.33 13.97 -20.04
C ALA A 383 1.16 12.99 -20.20
N MET A 384 0.37 12.76 -19.14
CA MET A 384 -0.82 11.90 -19.18
C MET A 384 -1.93 12.49 -20.04
N VAL A 385 -2.17 13.81 -19.98
CA VAL A 385 -3.14 14.50 -20.83
C VAL A 385 -2.74 14.41 -22.30
N LEU A 386 -1.46 14.64 -22.63
CA LEU A 386 -0.95 14.50 -23.99
C LEU A 386 -1.07 13.05 -24.50
N PHE A 387 -0.76 12.07 -23.64
CA PHE A 387 -0.92 10.66 -23.94
C PHE A 387 -2.38 10.31 -24.28
N VAL A 388 -3.35 10.77 -23.47
CA VAL A 388 -4.79 10.59 -23.73
C VAL A 388 -5.22 11.23 -25.04
N ARG A 389 -4.72 12.43 -25.37
CA ARG A 389 -5.05 13.12 -26.63
C ARG A 389 -4.50 12.38 -27.85
N SER A 390 -3.26 11.90 -27.79
CA SER A 390 -2.63 11.17 -28.91
C SER A 390 -3.39 9.90 -29.28
N LYS A 391 -4.00 9.23 -28.29
CA LYS A 391 -4.79 8.00 -28.48
C LYS A 391 -6.18 8.23 -29.08
N LYS A 392 -6.70 9.46 -29.05
CA LYS A 392 -7.95 9.84 -29.73
C LYS A 392 -7.76 10.17 -31.21
N LEU A 393 -6.52 10.42 -31.62
CA LEU A 393 -6.13 10.79 -32.99
C LEU A 393 -5.67 9.57 -33.82
N GLN A 394 -5.53 8.42 -33.17
CA GLN A 394 -5.28 7.10 -33.76
C GLN A 394 -6.57 6.28 -33.69
#